data_AF-A0A7C7R0V1-F1
#
_entry.id   AF-A0A7C7R0V1-F1
#
_cell.length_a   1.000
_cell.length_b   1.000
_cell.length_c   1.000
_cell.angle_alpha   90.00
_cell.angle_beta   90.00
_cell.angle_gamma   90.00
#
_symmetry.space_group_name_H-M   'P 1'
#
loop_
_entity.id
_entity.type
_entity.pdbx_description
1 polymer ?
#
loop_
_entity_poly.entity_id
_entity_poly.type
_entity_poly.pdbx_seq_one_letter_code
_entity_poly.pdbx_strand_id
1 'polypeptide(L)'
;MATILVVCPNGHSLKVKSSLAGKTGRCPVCRALVKVPNPSTEKLSEEAILQIISSPDEDEASERGSGPREIRLPHGAGQPMKSCSRCNREIPATTHICPYCHTYIAGLSDFQS
;
A
#
# COMPACT_ATOMS: atom_id res chain seq x y z
N MET A 1 9.06 11.11 -30.62
CA MET A 1 10.06 11.10 -29.52
C MET A 1 9.34 10.70 -28.25
N ALA A 2 9.72 9.58 -27.62
CA ALA A 2 9.09 9.16 -26.38
C ALA A 2 9.53 10.05 -25.19
N THR A 3 8.60 10.33 -24.29
CA THR A 3 8.83 11.12 -23.07
C THR A 3 8.29 10.36 -21.88
N ILE A 4 9.05 10.35 -20.78
CA ILE A 4 8.72 9.70 -19.52
C ILE A 4 8.29 10.79 -18.54
N LEU A 5 7.17 10.57 -17.85
CA LEU A 5 6.75 11.40 -16.73
C LEU A 5 7.32 10.81 -15.45
N VAL A 6 8.13 11.60 -14.75
CA VAL A 6 8.75 11.21 -13.48
C VAL A 6 8.34 12.18 -12.41
N VAL A 7 8.02 11.66 -11.23
CA VAL A 7 7.72 12.46 -10.05
C VAL A 7 8.95 12.48 -9.16
N CYS A 8 9.42 13.68 -8.85
CA CYS A 8 10.47 13.88 -7.86
C CYS A 8 9.96 13.50 -6.46
N PRO A 9 10.82 13.04 -5.52
CA PRO A 9 10.43 12.80 -4.12
C PRO A 9 9.79 14.01 -3.41
N ASN A 10 9.97 15.23 -3.93
CA ASN A 10 9.32 16.44 -3.41
C ASN A 10 7.94 16.73 -4.06
N GLY A 11 7.44 15.84 -4.92
CA GLY A 11 6.12 15.98 -5.55
C GLY A 11 6.09 16.71 -6.89
N HIS A 12 7.24 17.10 -7.46
CA HIS A 12 7.29 17.79 -8.76
C HIS A 12 7.20 16.81 -9.94
N SER A 13 6.29 17.09 -10.88
CA SER A 13 6.15 16.35 -12.14
C SER A 13 7.15 16.85 -13.18
N LEU A 14 7.99 15.94 -13.69
CA LEU A 14 9.05 16.24 -14.64
C LEU A 14 8.86 15.41 -15.90
N LYS A 15 8.83 16.09 -17.04
CA LYS A 15 8.79 15.43 -18.35
C LYS A 15 10.21 15.30 -18.87
N VAL A 16 10.75 14.10 -18.84
CA VAL A 16 12.12 13.80 -19.30
C VAL A 16 12.09 12.98 -20.58
N LYS A 17 13.09 13.16 -21.43
CA LYS A 17 13.24 12.34 -22.65
C LYS A 17 13.62 10.91 -22.25
N SER A 18 13.15 9.93 -23.00
CA SER A 18 13.51 8.51 -22.78
C SER A 18 15.01 8.25 -22.87
N SER A 19 15.78 9.10 -23.56
CA SER A 19 17.25 9.00 -23.61
C SER A 19 17.94 9.26 -22.27
N LEU A 20 17.23 9.80 -21.28
CA LEU A 20 17.69 10.01 -19.90
C LEU A 20 17.17 8.92 -18.95
N ALA A 21 16.46 7.91 -19.45
CA ALA A 21 16.02 6.76 -18.68
C ALA A 21 17.22 6.01 -18.08
N GLY A 22 17.16 5.71 -16.78
CA GLY A 22 18.25 5.05 -16.05
C GLY A 22 19.35 5.97 -15.52
N LYS A 23 19.33 7.28 -15.83
CA LYS A 23 20.28 8.26 -15.29
C LYS A 23 19.70 9.00 -14.08
N THR A 24 20.57 9.41 -13.17
CA THR A 24 20.23 10.30 -12.05
C THR A 24 20.28 11.76 -12.53
N GLY A 25 19.14 12.44 -12.46
CA GLY A 25 19.01 13.87 -12.76
C GLY A 25 18.79 14.69 -11.50
N ARG A 26 19.00 16.01 -11.61
CA ARG A 26 18.54 16.96 -10.58
C ARG A 26 17.19 17.55 -11.01
N CYS A 27 16.27 17.66 -10.07
CA CYS A 27 15.01 18.36 -10.32
C CYS A 27 15.29 19.86 -10.60
N PRO A 28 14.77 20.46 -11.68
CA PRO A 28 14.90 21.89 -11.95
C PRO A 28 14.20 22.78 -10.92
N VAL A 29 13.21 22.26 -10.18
CA VAL A 29 12.44 23.04 -9.19
C VAL A 29 13.10 23.00 -7.81
N CYS A 30 13.34 21.82 -7.26
CA CYS A 30 13.87 21.67 -5.90
C CYS A 30 15.33 21.20 -5.83
N ARG A 31 15.98 20.94 -6.97
CA ARG A 31 17.36 20.42 -7.08
C ARG A 31 17.62 19.08 -6.42
N ALA A 32 16.58 18.41 -5.91
CA ALA A 32 16.69 17.07 -5.36
C ALA A 32 17.14 16.06 -6.43
N LEU A 33 17.85 15.02 -5.98
CA LEU A 33 18.26 13.90 -6.81
C LEU A 33 17.02 13.08 -7.20
N VAL A 34 16.82 12.89 -8.50
CA VAL A 34 15.72 12.13 -9.07
C VAL A 34 16.30 11.01 -9.93
N LYS A 35 15.98 9.76 -9.59
CA LYS A 35 16.36 8.59 -10.37
C LYS A 35 15.25 8.29 -11.37
N VAL A 36 15.55 8.40 -12.68
CA VAL A 36 14.56 8.10 -13.72
C VAL A 36 14.50 6.58 -13.94
N PRO A 37 13.37 5.92 -13.68
CA PRO A 37 13.23 4.49 -13.94
C PRO A 37 13.33 4.22 -15.44
N ASN A 38 14.10 3.20 -15.81
CA ASN A 38 14.23 2.77 -17.20
C ASN A 38 13.21 1.67 -17.49
N PRO A 39 12.20 1.90 -18.35
CA PRO A 39 11.21 0.87 -18.67
C PRO A 39 11.77 -0.29 -19.52
N SER A 40 13.07 -0.30 -19.83
CA SER A 40 13.62 -1.20 -20.85
C SER A 40 13.96 -2.63 -20.38
N THR A 41 13.72 -3.05 -19.13
CA THR A 41 14.14 -4.42 -18.75
C THR A 41 13.37 -5.12 -17.64
N GLU A 42 12.05 -4.98 -17.58
CA GLU A 42 11.27 -5.97 -16.83
C GLU A 42 10.48 -6.81 -17.83
N LYS A 43 11.21 -7.68 -18.55
CA LYS A 43 10.60 -8.88 -19.12
C LYS A 43 10.15 -9.72 -17.93
N LEU A 44 8.91 -9.53 -17.50
CA LEU A 44 8.22 -10.49 -16.65
C LEU A 44 8.22 -11.82 -17.40
N SER A 45 8.98 -12.81 -16.92
CA SER A 45 9.00 -14.15 -17.51
C SER A 45 7.61 -14.76 -17.39
N GLU A 46 7.16 -15.42 -18.45
CA GLU A 46 5.87 -16.12 -18.57
C GLU A 46 5.58 -17.08 -17.39
N GLU A 47 6.63 -17.63 -16.78
CA GLU A 47 6.56 -18.49 -15.58
C GLU A 47 5.94 -17.80 -14.36
N ALA A 48 6.19 -16.50 -14.14
CA ALA A 48 5.65 -15.74 -13.01
C ALA A 48 4.15 -15.45 -13.18
N ILE A 49 3.67 -15.41 -14.43
CA ILE A 49 2.25 -15.19 -14.74
C ILE A 49 1.46 -16.49 -14.52
N LEU A 50 2.03 -17.63 -14.90
CA LEU A 50 1.41 -18.95 -14.73
C LEU A 50 1.23 -19.34 -13.26
N GLN A 51 2.15 -18.93 -12.38
CA GLN A 51 2.03 -19.17 -10.93
C GLN A 51 0.88 -18.43 -10.25
N ILE A 52 0.43 -17.29 -10.80
CA ILE A 52 -0.67 -16.50 -10.21
C ILE A 52 -2.04 -17.08 -10.62
N ILE A 53 -2.11 -17.71 -11.80
CA ILE A 53 -3.37 -18.21 -12.36
C ILE A 53 -3.67 -19.66 -11.90
N SER A 54 -2.65 -20.48 -11.65
CA SER A 54 -2.82 -21.82 -11.09
C SER A 54 -3.05 -21.77 -9.57
N SER A 55 -4.27 -21.45 -9.15
CA SER A 55 -4.78 -21.91 -7.87
C SER A 55 -5.43 -23.27 -8.09
N PRO A 56 -4.83 -24.40 -7.66
CA PRO A 56 -5.51 -25.67 -7.68
C PRO A 56 -6.54 -25.67 -6.53
N ASP A 57 -7.82 -25.59 -6.88
CA ASP A 57 -8.92 -26.05 -6.02
C ASP A 57 -8.76 -27.57 -5.84
N GLU A 58 -7.96 -27.98 -4.86
CA GLU A 58 -7.94 -29.36 -4.36
C GLU A 58 -8.82 -29.45 -3.11
N ASP A 59 -10.04 -29.93 -3.37
CA ASP A 59 -10.98 -30.47 -2.40
C ASP A 59 -10.36 -31.74 -1.77
N GLU A 60 -9.95 -31.69 -0.50
CA GLU A 60 -9.81 -32.90 0.32
C GLU A 60 -10.39 -32.69 1.72
N ALA A 61 -11.60 -33.23 1.87
CA ALA A 61 -12.26 -33.50 3.13
C ALA A 61 -11.44 -34.47 3.99
N SER A 62 -11.05 -34.05 5.20
CA SER A 62 -10.70 -34.99 6.26
C SER A 62 -11.11 -34.46 7.63
N GLU A 63 -12.29 -34.92 8.05
CA GLU A 63 -12.77 -34.85 9.42
C GLU A 63 -11.94 -35.79 10.32
N ARG A 64 -11.27 -35.24 11.33
CA ARG A 64 -11.16 -35.85 12.68
C ARG A 64 -10.53 -34.85 13.66
N GLY A 65 -11.37 -34.38 14.58
CA GLY A 65 -10.99 -33.45 15.62
C GLY A 65 -10.06 -34.02 16.69
N SER A 66 -9.26 -33.13 17.25
CA SER A 66 -8.86 -33.07 18.67
C SER A 66 -8.13 -31.74 18.87
N GLY A 67 -8.89 -30.64 18.99
CA GLY A 67 -8.33 -29.34 19.33
C GLY A 67 -7.95 -29.28 20.81
N PRO A 68 -6.75 -28.83 21.18
CA PRO A 68 -6.52 -28.31 22.52
C PRO A 68 -7.44 -27.12 22.72
N ARG A 69 -8.13 -27.14 23.86
CA ARG A 69 -9.08 -26.13 24.33
C ARG A 69 -8.36 -24.79 24.53
N GLU A 70 -8.21 -24.03 23.45
CA GLU A 70 -7.80 -22.64 23.54
C GLU A 70 -8.96 -21.83 24.12
N ILE A 71 -8.66 -21.25 25.26
CA ILE A 71 -9.54 -20.47 26.09
C ILE A 71 -10.09 -19.34 25.22
N ARG A 72 -11.40 -19.36 24.93
CA ARG A 72 -12.09 -18.19 24.40
C ARG A 72 -11.99 -17.09 25.45
N LEU A 73 -11.00 -16.22 25.33
CA LEU A 73 -11.01 -14.94 26.03
C LEU A 73 -12.20 -14.14 25.50
N PRO A 74 -13.11 -13.67 26.37
CA PRO A 74 -14.14 -12.72 25.96
C PRO A 74 -13.49 -11.34 25.85
N HIS A 75 -12.74 -11.09 24.78
CA HIS A 75 -12.39 -9.71 24.40
C HIS A 75 -13.53 -9.08 23.61
N GLY A 76 -14.70 -9.02 24.25
CA GLY A 76 -15.89 -8.36 23.76
C GLY A 76 -15.98 -6.95 24.33
N ALA A 77 -15.01 -6.09 24.02
CA ALA A 77 -15.20 -4.65 24.06
C ALA A 77 -15.14 -4.19 22.61
N GLY A 78 -16.31 -4.01 21.98
CA GLY A 78 -16.42 -3.53 20.61
C GLY A 78 -15.55 -2.30 20.45
N GLN A 79 -14.56 -2.37 19.55
CA GLN A 79 -13.64 -1.27 19.35
C GLN A 79 -14.47 -0.04 18.97
N PRO A 80 -14.32 1.11 19.66
CA PRO A 80 -15.07 2.30 19.31
C PRO A 80 -14.75 2.65 17.85
N MET A 81 -15.77 2.75 17.01
CA MET A 81 -15.63 3.15 15.61
C MET A 81 -15.85 4.67 15.51
N LYS A 82 -15.04 5.35 14.70
CA LYS A 82 -15.20 6.76 14.36
C LYS A 82 -15.33 6.93 12.85
N SER A 83 -15.99 7.98 12.41
CA SER A 83 -16.05 8.33 11.00
C SER A 83 -14.91 9.30 10.64
N CYS A 84 -14.29 9.11 9.49
CA CYS A 84 -13.30 10.05 8.98
C CYS A 84 -13.98 11.36 8.53
N SER A 85 -13.53 12.52 9.01
CA SER A 85 -14.09 13.84 8.63
C SER A 85 -13.89 14.24 7.17
N ARG A 86 -13.08 13.49 6.40
CA ARG A 86 -12.71 13.83 5.01
C ARG A 86 -13.40 12.93 3.99
N CYS A 87 -13.58 11.65 4.30
CA CYS A 87 -14.24 10.69 3.41
C CYS A 87 -15.49 10.05 4.00
N ASN A 88 -15.88 10.43 5.21
CA ASN A 88 -17.04 9.93 5.96
C ASN A 88 -17.11 8.41 6.14
N ARG A 89 -16.01 7.70 5.96
CA ARG A 89 -15.95 6.24 6.11
C ARG A 89 -15.70 5.83 7.56
N GLU A 90 -16.31 4.73 7.97
CA GLU A 90 -16.17 4.13 9.30
C GLU A 90 -14.80 3.46 9.45
N ILE A 91 -14.12 3.75 10.55
CA ILE A 91 -12.75 3.32 10.84
C ILE A 91 -12.56 3.14 12.35
N PRO A 92 -11.57 2.35 12.80
CA PRO A 92 -11.32 2.16 14.23
C PRO A 92 -10.89 3.47 14.91
N ALA A 93 -11.36 3.73 16.13
CA ALA A 93 -10.99 4.94 16.87
C ALA A 93 -9.49 5.02 17.18
N THR A 94 -8.80 3.87 17.23
CA THR A 94 -7.34 3.77 17.42
C THR A 94 -6.53 4.19 16.20
N THR A 95 -7.16 4.41 15.05
CA THR A 95 -6.47 4.80 13.81
C THR A 95 -6.24 6.31 13.76
N HIS A 96 -4.99 6.73 13.59
CA HIS A 96 -4.61 8.15 13.44
C HIS A 96 -4.56 8.61 11.98
N ILE A 97 -4.50 7.67 11.02
CA ILE A 97 -4.43 7.94 9.59
C ILE A 97 -5.49 7.09 8.88
N CYS A 98 -6.48 7.72 8.26
CA CYS A 98 -7.52 7.00 7.55
C CYS A 98 -6.93 6.19 6.38
N PRO A 99 -7.13 4.86 6.28
CA PRO A 99 -6.55 4.03 5.21
C PRO A 99 -7.19 4.27 3.83
N TYR A 100 -8.30 4.99 3.78
CA TYR A 100 -9.04 5.22 2.54
C TYR A 100 -8.71 6.56 1.87
N CYS A 101 -8.43 7.59 2.67
CA CYS A 101 -8.15 8.93 2.16
C CYS A 101 -6.80 9.49 2.64
N HIS A 102 -6.05 8.70 3.44
CA HIS A 102 -4.77 9.05 4.04
C HIS A 102 -4.77 10.39 4.78
N THR A 103 -5.95 10.80 5.27
CA THR A 103 -6.10 12.02 6.07
C THR A 103 -5.87 11.68 7.53
N TYR A 104 -5.17 12.56 8.24
CA TYR A 104 -4.92 12.45 9.67
C TYR A 104 -6.19 12.76 10.47
N ILE A 105 -6.48 11.93 11.47
CA ILE A 105 -7.79 11.81 12.15
C ILE A 105 -7.64 11.55 13.66
N ALA A 106 -6.48 11.88 14.24
CA ALA A 106 -6.28 11.74 15.68
C ALA A 106 -7.32 12.57 16.46
N GLY A 107 -7.89 11.97 17.49
CA GLY A 107 -8.84 12.63 18.40
C GLY A 107 -8.18 12.99 19.71
N LEU A 108 -8.82 13.87 20.49
CA LEU A 108 -8.35 14.31 21.83
C LEU A 108 -8.09 13.15 22.81
N SER A 109 -8.69 11.97 22.57
CA SER A 109 -8.49 10.75 23.36
C SER A 109 -7.08 10.13 23.25
N ASP A 110 -6.28 10.54 22.27
CA ASP A 110 -4.91 10.04 22.06
C ASP A 110 -3.86 10.78 22.91
N PHE A 111 -4.22 11.96 23.43
CA PHE A 111 -3.33 12.83 24.21
C PHE A 111 -3.45 12.66 25.73
N GLN A 112 -4.31 11.75 26.20
CA GLN A 112 -4.55 11.52 27.63
C GLN A 112 -3.70 10.34 28.11
N SER A 113 -2.43 10.61 28.43
CA SER A 113 -1.53 9.71 29.14
C SER A 113 -1.09 10.30 30.47
#